data_AF-A0A0D7BMG5-F1
#
_entry.id   AF-A0A0D7BMG5-F1
#
_cell.length_a   1.000
_cell.length_b   1.000
_cell.length_c   1.000
_cell.angle_alpha   90.00
_cell.angle_beta   90.00
_cell.angle_gamma   90.00
#
_symmetry.space_group_name_H-M   'P 1'
#
loop_
_entity.id
_entity.type
_entity.pdbx_description
1 polymer ?
#
loop_
_entity_poly.entity_id
_entity_poly.type
_entity_poly.pdbx_seq_one_letter_code
_entity_poly.pdbx_strand_id
1 'polypeptide(L)'
;MAACSTSNDRLDPATLKFKSDCDDKTFCSAPTNGTCFPRTCRRDEYPFGYSAEDTIPALCSPGLFCPDEGSGCRPLISPGGTCQRHRDEQCAPAPDGSSQVACILSVCSYTNATLSQPCIVENTTYSDFFAGHRYQTVYLGDNCARPNFFCSPTTHLCESTMDVGKSCTFDSQCRTRTCEHGICTLPPETPLTLQTWQMAITICCMIGVLVATIVMLVLLHRKQRMRQFKELRGYQDEQLHLRDSVLALHSAAATTHPSKQL
;
A
#
# COMPACT_ATOMS: atom_id res chain seq x y z
N MET A 1 -24.38 -25.45 -17.80
CA MET A 1 -22.92 -25.71 -17.61
C MET A 1 -22.39 -26.18 -18.95
N ALA A 2 -21.36 -25.52 -19.49
CA ALA A 2 -20.75 -25.89 -20.76
C ALA A 2 -19.82 -27.10 -20.58
N ALA A 3 -19.73 -27.94 -21.61
CA ALA A 3 -18.74 -29.01 -21.68
C ALA A 3 -17.35 -28.40 -21.94
N CYS A 4 -16.31 -28.98 -21.35
CA CYS A 4 -14.93 -28.52 -21.44
C CYS A 4 -13.94 -29.69 -21.43
N SER A 5 -12.73 -29.46 -21.94
CA SER A 5 -11.62 -30.40 -21.83
C SER A 5 -10.32 -29.68 -21.43
N THR A 6 -9.60 -30.23 -20.45
CA THR A 6 -8.26 -29.74 -20.08
C THR A 6 -7.22 -29.96 -21.18
N SER A 7 -7.51 -30.77 -22.20
CA SER A 7 -6.65 -30.90 -23.39
C SER A 7 -6.57 -29.63 -24.23
N ASN A 8 -7.56 -28.73 -24.08
CA ASN A 8 -7.62 -27.47 -24.79
C ASN A 8 -6.95 -26.34 -24.01
N ASP A 9 -6.55 -26.59 -22.77
CA ASP A 9 -5.85 -25.64 -21.91
C ASP A 9 -4.48 -25.31 -22.51
N ARG A 10 -4.27 -24.03 -22.79
CA ARG A 10 -3.04 -23.54 -23.42
C ARG A 10 -2.76 -22.10 -23.04
N LEU A 11 -1.50 -21.72 -23.15
CA LEU A 11 -1.16 -20.31 -23.17
C LEU A 11 -1.41 -19.76 -24.57
N ASP A 12 -2.01 -18.57 -24.66
CA ASP A 12 -2.08 -17.84 -25.91
C ASP A 12 -0.67 -17.58 -26.45
N PRO A 13 -0.34 -17.91 -27.71
CA PRO A 13 1.02 -17.79 -28.21
C PRO A 13 1.54 -16.34 -28.29
N ALA A 14 0.65 -15.34 -28.31
CA ALA A 14 1.01 -13.93 -28.41
C ALA A 14 1.01 -13.24 -27.04
N THR A 15 -0.04 -13.47 -26.23
CA THR A 15 -0.21 -12.79 -24.93
C THR A 15 0.29 -13.62 -23.76
N LEU A 16 0.52 -14.92 -23.97
CA LEU A 16 0.83 -15.91 -22.92
C LEU A 16 -0.20 -15.96 -21.79
N LYS A 17 -1.40 -15.40 -22.00
CA LYS A 17 -2.54 -15.57 -21.10
C LYS A 17 -3.01 -17.02 -21.16
N PHE A 18 -3.28 -17.61 -20.00
CA PHE A 18 -3.95 -18.91 -19.93
C PHE A 18 -5.34 -18.84 -20.57
N LYS A 19 -5.62 -19.77 -21.49
CA LYS A 19 -6.90 -19.95 -22.17
C LYS A 19 -7.37 -21.38 -21.95
N SER A 20 -8.65 -21.51 -21.59
CA SER A 20 -9.37 -22.77 -21.44
C SER A 20 -10.70 -22.70 -22.18
N ASP A 21 -11.43 -23.81 -22.24
CA ASP A 21 -12.81 -23.84 -22.76
C ASP A 21 -13.82 -23.12 -21.84
N CYS A 22 -13.42 -22.84 -20.60
CA CYS A 22 -14.23 -22.17 -19.59
C CYS A 22 -13.98 -20.65 -19.58
N ASP A 23 -14.96 -19.90 -19.04
CA ASP A 23 -14.84 -18.45 -18.89
C ASP A 23 -13.86 -18.05 -17.77
N ASP A 24 -13.58 -16.75 -17.62
CA ASP A 24 -12.62 -16.26 -16.62
C ASP A 24 -13.07 -16.53 -15.14
N LYS A 25 -14.33 -16.93 -14.90
CA LYS A 25 -14.90 -17.23 -13.57
C LYS A 25 -14.97 -18.72 -13.27
N THR A 26 -14.75 -19.57 -14.26
CA THR A 26 -14.92 -21.01 -14.17
C THR A 26 -13.65 -21.76 -14.56
N PHE A 27 -13.59 -23.04 -14.21
CA PHE A 27 -12.49 -23.94 -14.52
C PHE A 27 -13.04 -25.29 -14.98
N CYS A 28 -12.25 -26.01 -15.77
CA CYS A 28 -12.68 -27.31 -16.25
C CYS A 28 -12.47 -28.41 -15.21
N SER A 29 -13.53 -29.14 -14.87
CA SER A 29 -13.47 -30.29 -13.94
C SER A 29 -13.03 -31.62 -14.58
N ALA A 30 -12.55 -31.59 -15.84
CA ALA A 30 -11.96 -32.75 -16.48
C ALA A 30 -10.69 -33.20 -15.71
N PRO A 31 -10.40 -34.51 -15.62
CA PRO A 31 -11.06 -35.61 -16.33
C PRO A 31 -12.35 -36.12 -15.66
N THR A 32 -12.75 -35.58 -14.50
CA THR A 32 -13.84 -36.14 -13.68
C THR A 32 -15.22 -35.98 -14.32
N ASN A 33 -15.59 -34.75 -14.69
CA ASN A 33 -16.93 -34.45 -15.21
C ASN A 33 -16.93 -33.71 -16.55
N GLY A 34 -15.80 -33.12 -16.97
CA GLY A 34 -15.70 -32.42 -18.25
C GLY A 34 -16.66 -31.24 -18.39
N THR A 35 -16.96 -30.55 -17.27
CA THR A 35 -17.83 -29.37 -17.25
C THR A 35 -17.19 -28.20 -16.51
N CYS A 36 -17.56 -26.98 -16.89
CA CYS A 36 -17.08 -25.76 -16.25
C CYS A 36 -17.73 -25.55 -14.88
N PHE A 37 -16.92 -25.50 -13.83
CA PHE A 37 -17.33 -25.19 -12.45
C PHE A 37 -16.79 -23.82 -12.01
N PRO A 38 -17.46 -23.11 -11.10
CA PRO A 38 -16.94 -21.88 -10.52
C PRO A 38 -15.55 -22.09 -9.91
N ARG A 39 -14.64 -21.14 -10.12
CA ARG A 39 -13.32 -21.15 -9.49
C ARG A 39 -13.44 -21.21 -7.97
N THR A 40 -12.58 -21.99 -7.34
CA THR A 40 -12.60 -22.23 -5.89
C THR A 40 -11.57 -21.42 -5.13
N CYS A 41 -10.58 -20.87 -5.85
CA CYS A 41 -9.58 -19.95 -5.32
C CYS A 41 -9.35 -18.80 -6.29
N ARG A 42 -8.77 -17.72 -5.78
CA ARG A 42 -8.22 -16.62 -6.58
C ARG A 42 -6.75 -16.40 -6.26
N ARG A 43 -6.03 -15.87 -7.25
CA ARG A 43 -4.65 -15.40 -7.11
C ARG A 43 -4.61 -13.91 -6.76
N ASP A 44 -5.33 -13.11 -7.53
CA ASP A 44 -5.28 -11.66 -7.46
C ASP A 44 -6.30 -11.14 -6.43
N GLU A 45 -5.92 -10.14 -5.65
CA GLU A 45 -6.81 -9.49 -4.67
C GLU A 45 -8.04 -8.86 -5.35
N TYR A 46 -7.85 -8.39 -6.59
CA TYR A 46 -8.87 -7.82 -7.46
C TYR A 46 -9.03 -8.69 -8.72
N PRO A 47 -9.78 -9.80 -8.66
CA PRO A 47 -9.88 -10.74 -9.77
C PRO A 47 -10.69 -10.16 -10.92
N PHE A 48 -10.12 -10.25 -12.14
CA PHE A 48 -10.79 -9.83 -13.35
C PHE A 48 -12.07 -10.64 -13.62
N GLY A 49 -13.08 -9.98 -14.20
CA GLY A 49 -14.32 -10.61 -14.66
C GLY A 49 -15.46 -10.61 -13.63
N TYR A 50 -15.18 -10.43 -12.34
CA TYR A 50 -16.20 -10.40 -11.27
C TYR A 50 -16.86 -9.02 -11.15
N SER A 51 -18.18 -8.97 -11.00
CA SER A 51 -18.94 -7.76 -10.66
C SER A 51 -19.09 -7.62 -9.13
N ALA A 52 -19.63 -6.49 -8.67
CA ALA A 52 -19.83 -6.22 -7.24
C ALA A 52 -20.82 -7.19 -6.56
N GLU A 53 -21.71 -7.80 -7.35
CA GLU A 53 -22.74 -8.74 -6.91
C GLU A 53 -22.25 -10.20 -6.92
N ASP A 54 -21.14 -10.49 -7.60
CA ASP A 54 -20.62 -11.84 -7.71
C ASP A 54 -19.95 -12.32 -6.41
N THR A 55 -20.07 -13.61 -6.13
CA THR A 55 -19.30 -14.24 -5.05
C THR A 55 -17.85 -14.45 -5.50
N ILE A 56 -16.95 -13.69 -4.92
CA ILE A 56 -15.53 -13.75 -5.24
C ILE A 56 -14.87 -14.92 -4.50
N PRO A 57 -14.13 -15.83 -5.18
CA PRO A 57 -13.40 -16.92 -4.54
C PRO A 57 -12.39 -16.41 -3.51
N ALA A 58 -12.10 -17.20 -2.47
CA ALA A 58 -11.14 -16.81 -1.45
C ALA A 58 -9.69 -16.85 -1.97
N LEU A 59 -8.82 -16.03 -1.39
CA LEU A 59 -7.36 -16.18 -1.56
C LEU A 59 -6.90 -17.45 -0.83
N CYS A 60 -5.85 -18.07 -1.35
CA CYS A 60 -5.22 -19.19 -0.65
C CYS A 60 -4.51 -18.72 0.62
N SER A 61 -4.53 -19.57 1.66
CA SER A 61 -3.77 -19.31 2.88
C SER A 61 -2.25 -19.31 2.60
N PRO A 62 -1.44 -18.65 3.44
CA PRO A 62 0.02 -18.66 3.28
C PRO A 62 0.58 -20.09 3.19
N GLY A 63 1.53 -20.32 2.28
CA GLY A 63 2.09 -21.66 2.02
C GLY A 63 1.30 -22.50 1.01
N LEU A 64 0.25 -21.94 0.41
CA LEU A 64 -0.51 -22.52 -0.69
C LEU A 64 -0.58 -21.52 -1.85
N PHE A 65 -0.77 -22.01 -3.07
CA PHE A 65 -1.00 -21.18 -4.25
C PHE A 65 -2.28 -21.58 -4.98
N CYS A 66 -2.85 -20.64 -5.73
CA CYS A 66 -3.98 -20.89 -6.62
C CYS A 66 -3.45 -21.07 -8.06
N PRO A 67 -3.68 -22.21 -8.72
CA PRO A 67 -3.22 -22.43 -10.09
C PRO A 67 -4.01 -21.56 -11.09
N ASP A 68 -3.48 -21.32 -12.29
CA ASP A 68 -4.08 -20.43 -13.32
C ASP A 68 -5.55 -20.75 -13.63
N GLU A 69 -5.91 -22.03 -13.64
CA GLU A 69 -7.28 -22.45 -13.88
C GLU A 69 -8.22 -22.15 -12.70
N GLY A 70 -7.71 -21.98 -11.48
CA GLY A 70 -8.52 -21.69 -10.29
C GLY A 70 -9.23 -22.92 -9.70
N SER A 71 -8.68 -24.11 -9.93
CA SER A 71 -9.25 -25.40 -9.50
C SER A 71 -9.24 -25.62 -7.97
N GLY A 72 -8.38 -24.90 -7.25
CA GLY A 72 -8.29 -24.92 -5.80
C GLY A 72 -6.87 -24.68 -5.29
N CYS A 73 -6.75 -24.39 -4.00
CA CYS A 73 -5.45 -24.13 -3.37
C CYS A 73 -4.58 -25.39 -3.32
N ARG A 74 -3.33 -25.27 -3.75
CA ARG A 74 -2.34 -26.36 -3.81
C ARG A 74 -1.10 -26.02 -2.98
N PRO A 75 -0.39 -27.03 -2.44
CA PRO A 75 0.87 -26.80 -1.73
C PRO A 75 1.94 -26.24 -2.68
N LEU A 76 2.83 -25.40 -2.17
CA LEU A 76 3.95 -24.87 -2.94
C LEU A 76 4.84 -25.98 -3.52
N ILE A 77 5.37 -25.72 -4.70
CA ILE A 77 6.12 -26.64 -5.53
C ILE A 77 7.60 -26.58 -5.13
N SER A 78 8.16 -27.71 -4.75
CA SER A 78 9.59 -27.77 -4.41
C SER A 78 10.46 -27.43 -5.63
N PRO A 79 11.65 -26.83 -5.43
CA PRO A 79 12.60 -26.59 -6.52
C PRO A 79 12.91 -27.85 -7.33
N GLY A 80 13.00 -27.70 -8.65
CA GLY A 80 13.03 -28.78 -9.64
C GLY A 80 11.64 -29.23 -10.12
N GLY A 81 10.57 -28.87 -9.41
CA GLY A 81 9.19 -29.13 -9.84
C GLY A 81 8.71 -28.18 -10.93
N THR A 82 7.66 -28.59 -11.64
CA THR A 82 7.05 -27.81 -12.73
C THR A 82 6.13 -26.73 -12.17
N CYS A 83 6.32 -25.49 -12.60
CA CYS A 83 5.47 -24.35 -12.24
C CYS A 83 4.84 -23.72 -13.48
N GLN A 84 3.74 -23.00 -13.29
CA GLN A 84 3.12 -22.23 -14.36
C GLN A 84 3.98 -20.99 -14.66
N ARG A 85 4.09 -20.62 -15.94
CA ARG A 85 5.04 -19.61 -16.42
C ARG A 85 4.91 -18.28 -15.68
N HIS A 86 6.03 -17.71 -15.22
CA HIS A 86 6.06 -16.45 -14.48
C HIS A 86 5.21 -16.46 -13.18
N ARG A 87 5.09 -17.63 -12.56
CA ARG A 87 4.38 -17.81 -11.29
C ARG A 87 5.35 -18.19 -10.18
N ASP A 88 6.26 -17.26 -9.85
CA ASP A 88 7.29 -17.43 -8.81
C ASP A 88 6.68 -17.81 -7.45
N GLU A 89 5.47 -17.34 -7.16
CA GLU A 89 4.75 -17.61 -5.92
C GLU A 89 4.24 -19.04 -5.79
N GLN A 90 4.31 -19.86 -6.86
CA GLN A 90 4.03 -21.29 -6.77
C GLN A 90 5.20 -22.07 -6.20
N CYS A 91 6.40 -21.51 -6.24
CA CYS A 91 7.61 -22.18 -5.83
C CYS A 91 7.83 -22.06 -4.31
N ALA A 92 8.19 -23.17 -3.67
CA ALA A 92 8.51 -23.21 -2.26
C ALA A 92 9.89 -22.58 -2.03
N PRO A 93 10.02 -21.62 -1.09
CA PRO A 93 11.31 -21.02 -0.77
C PRO A 93 12.27 -22.03 -0.13
N ALA A 94 13.54 -21.67 -0.01
CA ALA A 94 14.50 -22.49 0.72
C ALA A 94 14.07 -22.68 2.19
N PRO A 95 14.30 -23.84 2.82
CA PRO A 95 13.84 -24.12 4.20
C PRO A 95 14.40 -23.14 5.25
N ASP A 96 15.58 -22.60 4.98
CA ASP A 96 16.30 -21.60 5.79
C ASP A 96 15.96 -20.15 5.40
N GLY A 97 15.16 -19.95 4.34
CA GLY A 97 14.81 -18.65 3.79
C GLY A 97 15.99 -17.90 3.16
N SER A 98 17.15 -18.54 2.97
CA SER A 98 18.37 -17.87 2.51
C SER A 98 18.35 -17.52 1.03
N SER A 99 17.59 -18.28 0.25
CA SER A 99 17.52 -18.15 -1.20
C SER A 99 16.10 -17.87 -1.65
N GLN A 100 15.98 -16.83 -2.47
CA GLN A 100 14.76 -16.58 -3.23
C GLN A 100 14.56 -17.69 -4.26
N VAL A 101 13.33 -17.80 -4.73
CA VAL A 101 12.94 -18.75 -5.78
C VAL A 101 12.28 -18.01 -6.93
N ALA A 102 12.37 -18.60 -8.12
CA ALA A 102 11.72 -18.11 -9.31
C ALA A 102 11.25 -19.29 -10.18
N CYS A 103 10.16 -19.09 -10.90
CA CYS A 103 9.68 -20.02 -11.91
C CYS A 103 10.32 -19.67 -13.25
N ILE A 104 11.39 -20.37 -13.60
CA ILE A 104 12.20 -20.10 -14.80
C ILE A 104 12.06 -21.30 -15.73
N LEU A 105 11.67 -21.05 -16.98
CA LEU A 105 11.40 -22.10 -17.99
C LEU A 105 10.39 -23.14 -17.48
N SER A 106 9.36 -22.67 -16.76
CA SER A 106 8.34 -23.52 -16.12
C SER A 106 8.90 -24.51 -15.09
N VAL A 107 10.07 -24.23 -14.51
CA VAL A 107 10.69 -25.03 -13.44
C VAL A 107 11.05 -24.13 -12.25
N CYS A 108 10.64 -24.53 -11.05
CA CYS A 108 11.00 -23.84 -9.83
C CYS A 108 12.51 -23.95 -9.59
N SER A 109 13.20 -22.81 -9.55
CA SER A 109 14.66 -22.74 -9.38
C SER A 109 15.02 -21.77 -8.27
N TYR A 110 16.11 -22.07 -7.54
CA TYR A 110 16.69 -21.11 -6.61
C TYR A 110 17.39 -19.99 -7.37
N THR A 111 17.30 -18.77 -6.85
CA THR A 111 18.01 -17.61 -7.38
C THR A 111 19.23 -17.32 -6.49
N ASN A 112 20.24 -18.18 -6.60
CA ASN A 112 21.43 -18.17 -5.75
C ASN A 112 22.76 -18.13 -6.53
N ALA A 113 22.72 -18.01 -7.86
CA ALA A 113 23.94 -17.94 -8.66
C ALA A 113 24.67 -16.59 -8.44
N THR A 114 25.96 -16.63 -8.18
CA THR A 114 26.77 -15.44 -7.84
C THR A 114 27.61 -14.96 -9.02
N LEU A 115 28.32 -13.85 -8.85
CA LEU A 115 29.18 -13.24 -9.87
C LEU A 115 29.99 -14.27 -10.67
N SER A 116 29.94 -14.14 -12.01
CA SER A 116 30.65 -14.97 -12.98
C SER A 116 30.29 -16.47 -12.99
N GLN A 117 29.25 -16.89 -12.28
CA GLN A 117 28.69 -18.23 -12.41
C GLN A 117 27.75 -18.30 -13.63
N PRO A 118 27.64 -19.49 -14.28
CA PRO A 118 26.67 -19.69 -15.34
C PRO A 118 25.25 -19.53 -14.81
N CYS A 119 24.40 -18.87 -15.60
CA CYS A 119 23.03 -18.59 -15.23
C CYS A 119 22.03 -19.07 -16.28
N ILE A 120 20.82 -19.37 -15.81
CA ILE A 120 19.66 -19.73 -16.62
C ILE A 120 18.89 -18.44 -16.86
N VAL A 121 18.57 -18.18 -18.12
CA VAL A 121 17.79 -17.01 -18.53
C VAL A 121 16.54 -17.44 -19.28
N GLU A 122 15.41 -16.89 -18.88
CA GLU A 122 14.15 -16.97 -19.61
C GLU A 122 13.83 -15.59 -20.19
N ASN A 123 13.88 -15.48 -21.52
CA ASN A 123 13.49 -14.28 -22.23
C ASN A 123 12.10 -14.49 -22.84
N THR A 124 11.12 -13.76 -22.33
CA THR A 124 9.72 -13.90 -22.72
C THR A 124 9.14 -12.55 -23.12
N THR A 125 8.70 -12.42 -24.37
CA THR A 125 8.03 -11.21 -24.85
C THR A 125 6.52 -11.41 -24.80
N TYR A 126 5.86 -10.62 -23.96
CA TYR A 126 4.42 -10.50 -23.91
C TYR A 126 3.98 -9.46 -24.93
N SER A 127 2.93 -9.77 -25.69
CA SER A 127 2.26 -8.76 -26.50
C SER A 127 0.84 -8.55 -26.00
N ASP A 128 0.45 -7.29 -25.86
CA ASP A 128 -0.90 -6.90 -25.48
C ASP A 128 -1.45 -5.86 -26.46
N PHE A 129 -2.76 -5.72 -26.52
CA PHE A 129 -3.44 -4.74 -27.36
C PHE A 129 -4.20 -3.76 -26.48
N PHE A 130 -3.74 -2.51 -26.44
CA PHE A 130 -4.41 -1.43 -25.73
C PHE A 130 -4.79 -0.32 -26.71
N ALA A 131 -6.07 0.06 -26.72
CA ALA A 131 -6.62 1.08 -27.62
C ALA A 131 -6.30 0.85 -29.12
N GLY A 132 -6.28 -0.41 -29.57
CA GLY A 132 -5.98 -0.78 -30.97
C GLY A 132 -4.49 -0.78 -31.34
N HIS A 133 -3.60 -0.41 -30.41
CA HIS A 133 -2.16 -0.47 -30.58
C HIS A 133 -1.58 -1.69 -29.86
N ARG A 134 -0.59 -2.35 -30.49
CA ARG A 134 0.11 -3.48 -29.89
C ARG A 134 1.28 -2.99 -29.05
N TYR A 135 1.26 -3.30 -27.76
CA TYR A 135 2.34 -3.07 -26.82
C TYR A 135 3.10 -4.39 -26.61
N GLN A 136 4.42 -4.30 -26.49
CA GLN A 136 5.28 -5.45 -26.21
C GLN A 136 6.07 -5.19 -24.94
N THR A 137 6.03 -6.14 -24.03
CA THR A 137 6.78 -6.10 -22.77
C THR A 137 7.69 -7.30 -22.73
N VAL A 138 8.99 -7.06 -22.59
CA VAL A 138 9.99 -8.12 -22.48
C VAL A 138 10.23 -8.39 -21.00
N TYR A 139 9.95 -9.61 -20.58
CA TYR A 139 10.31 -10.10 -19.26
C TYR A 139 11.57 -10.95 -19.35
N LEU A 140 12.53 -10.67 -18.47
CA LEU A 140 13.77 -11.44 -18.32
C LEU A 140 13.82 -12.08 -16.92
N GLY A 141 13.52 -13.37 -16.86
CA GLY A 141 13.66 -14.18 -15.64
C GLY A 141 15.06 -14.80 -15.56
N ASP A 142 15.65 -14.82 -14.36
CA ASP A 142 17.00 -15.35 -14.16
C ASP A 142 17.21 -15.94 -12.75
N ASN A 143 18.21 -16.82 -12.64
CA ASN A 143 18.57 -17.50 -11.39
C ASN A 143 19.76 -16.85 -10.64
N CYS A 144 20.15 -15.64 -10.99
CA CYS A 144 21.21 -14.92 -10.28
C CYS A 144 20.71 -14.40 -8.91
N ALA A 145 21.62 -14.31 -7.95
CA ALA A 145 21.30 -13.88 -6.60
C ALA A 145 20.94 -12.39 -6.57
N ARG A 146 19.66 -12.13 -6.32
CA ARG A 146 19.09 -10.79 -6.21
C ARG A 146 19.39 -10.17 -4.83
N PRO A 147 19.54 -8.84 -4.72
CA PRO A 147 19.38 -7.83 -5.78
C PRO A 147 20.69 -7.46 -6.50
N ASN A 148 21.81 -8.12 -6.20
CA ASN A 148 23.14 -7.63 -6.60
C ASN A 148 23.60 -8.15 -7.96
N PHE A 149 23.00 -9.23 -8.47
CA PHE A 149 23.39 -9.84 -9.73
C PHE A 149 22.21 -10.02 -10.68
N PHE A 150 22.52 -10.04 -11.97
CA PHE A 150 21.58 -10.34 -13.05
C PHE A 150 22.25 -11.24 -14.08
N CYS A 151 21.47 -12.04 -14.81
CA CYS A 151 22.00 -12.87 -15.89
C CYS A 151 22.10 -12.08 -17.19
N SER A 152 23.31 -11.93 -17.72
CA SER A 152 23.51 -11.30 -19.02
C SER A 152 23.09 -12.24 -20.15
N PRO A 153 22.17 -11.83 -21.05
CA PRO A 153 21.69 -12.69 -22.13
C PRO A 153 22.76 -12.92 -23.21
N THR A 154 23.88 -12.18 -23.18
CA THR A 154 24.98 -12.33 -24.13
C THR A 154 26.06 -13.27 -23.62
N THR A 155 26.45 -13.14 -22.35
CA THR A 155 27.53 -13.94 -21.76
C THR A 155 27.01 -15.20 -21.07
N HIS A 156 25.72 -15.25 -20.72
CA HIS A 156 25.11 -16.29 -19.89
C HIS A 156 25.81 -16.45 -18.53
N LEU A 157 26.38 -15.36 -18.02
CA LEU A 157 27.00 -15.28 -16.70
C LEU A 157 26.28 -14.25 -15.82
N CYS A 158 26.29 -14.49 -14.51
CA CYS A 158 25.82 -13.51 -13.55
C CYS A 158 26.80 -12.32 -13.49
N GLU A 159 26.28 -11.14 -13.78
CA GLU A 159 27.00 -9.86 -13.72
C GLU A 159 26.40 -8.97 -12.63
N SER A 160 27.16 -8.00 -12.13
CA SER A 160 26.68 -7.09 -11.08
C SER A 160 25.63 -6.13 -11.61
N THR A 161 24.53 -5.97 -10.88
CA THR A 161 23.51 -4.96 -11.17
C THR A 161 24.05 -3.55 -11.08
N MET A 162 23.45 -2.64 -11.83
CA MET A 162 23.81 -1.23 -11.91
C MET A 162 22.99 -0.38 -10.93
N ASP A 163 23.61 0.68 -10.43
CA ASP A 163 22.95 1.67 -9.58
C ASP A 163 22.05 2.63 -10.37
N VAL A 164 21.18 3.34 -9.64
CA VAL A 164 20.29 4.38 -10.19
C VAL A 164 21.09 5.41 -11.00
N GLY A 165 20.58 5.80 -12.16
CA GLY A 165 21.21 6.76 -13.07
C GLY A 165 22.19 6.15 -14.08
N LYS A 166 22.45 4.85 -14.01
CA LYS A 166 23.27 4.13 -15.03
C LYS A 166 22.42 3.70 -16.21
N SER A 167 23.05 3.64 -17.40
CA SER A 167 22.40 3.18 -18.63
C SER A 167 22.08 1.70 -18.57
N CYS A 168 20.86 1.32 -18.91
CA CYS A 168 20.39 -0.06 -18.91
C CYS A 168 19.60 -0.37 -20.18
N THR A 169 19.44 -1.66 -20.46
CA THR A 169 18.57 -2.17 -21.54
C THR A 169 17.37 -2.94 -21.00
N PHE A 170 17.54 -3.60 -19.85
CA PHE A 170 16.52 -4.43 -19.24
C PHE A 170 16.40 -4.08 -17.76
N ASP A 171 15.19 -4.25 -17.22
CA ASP A 171 14.91 -4.04 -15.79
C ASP A 171 15.84 -4.85 -14.90
N SER A 172 16.17 -6.07 -15.30
CA SER A 172 17.04 -6.98 -14.55
C SER A 172 18.44 -6.43 -14.30
N GLN A 173 18.95 -5.56 -15.19
CA GLN A 173 20.28 -4.94 -15.04
C GLN A 173 20.35 -3.95 -13.89
N CYS A 174 19.22 -3.37 -13.51
CA CYS A 174 19.15 -2.38 -12.45
C CYS A 174 18.96 -3.04 -11.10
N ARG A 175 19.67 -2.57 -10.08
CA ARG A 175 19.50 -3.04 -8.70
C ARG A 175 18.06 -2.80 -8.19
N THR A 176 17.43 -1.74 -8.69
CA THR A 176 16.03 -1.38 -8.44
C THR A 176 15.02 -2.21 -9.23
N ARG A 177 15.47 -2.99 -10.21
CA ARG A 177 14.63 -3.77 -11.14
C ARG A 177 13.70 -2.89 -11.97
N THR A 178 14.13 -1.67 -12.30
CA THR A 178 13.38 -0.73 -13.13
C THR A 178 14.34 0.03 -14.04
N CYS A 179 14.21 -0.22 -15.33
CA CYS A 179 14.95 0.41 -16.41
C CYS A 179 13.99 1.23 -17.25
N GLU A 180 13.96 2.54 -17.01
CA GLU A 180 13.03 3.44 -17.69
C GLU A 180 13.80 4.39 -18.60
N HIS A 181 13.37 4.52 -19.86
CA HIS A 181 14.05 5.32 -20.87
C HIS A 181 15.56 4.99 -21.01
N GLY A 182 15.92 3.72 -20.78
CA GLY A 182 17.30 3.23 -20.86
C GLY A 182 18.18 3.64 -19.68
N ILE A 183 17.60 4.05 -18.55
CA ILE A 183 18.33 4.43 -17.32
C ILE A 183 17.70 3.74 -16.11
N CYS A 184 18.52 3.29 -15.17
CA CYS A 184 18.04 2.71 -13.93
C CYS A 184 17.36 3.77 -13.07
N THR A 185 16.07 3.56 -12.76
CA THR A 185 15.25 4.47 -11.96
C THR A 185 14.70 3.78 -10.72
N LEU A 186 14.11 4.55 -9.82
CA LEU A 186 13.38 4.02 -8.68
C LEU A 186 12.00 3.49 -9.17
N PRO A 187 11.49 2.38 -8.62
CA PRO A 187 10.19 1.86 -8.99
C PRO A 187 9.06 2.89 -8.75
N PRO A 188 7.98 2.85 -9.55
CA PRO A 188 6.86 3.80 -9.42
C PRO A 188 6.10 3.66 -8.09
N GLU A 189 6.18 2.50 -7.44
CA GLU A 189 5.60 2.26 -6.11
C GLU A 189 6.49 2.74 -4.96
N THR A 190 7.62 3.40 -5.25
CA THR A 190 8.45 3.94 -4.18
C THR A 190 7.66 4.95 -3.36
N PRO A 191 7.59 4.76 -2.03
CA PRO A 191 6.82 5.67 -1.18
C PRO A 191 7.37 7.07 -1.39
N LEU A 192 6.47 8.02 -1.65
CA LEU A 192 6.83 9.43 -1.82
C LEU A 192 7.59 9.88 -0.58
N THR A 193 8.92 9.96 -0.70
CA THR A 193 9.75 10.56 0.33
C THR A 193 9.64 12.05 0.15
N LEU A 194 8.81 12.69 0.98
CA LEU A 194 8.74 14.14 1.03
C LEU A 194 10.15 14.67 1.29
N GLN A 195 10.59 15.63 0.48
CA GLN A 195 11.90 16.24 0.65
C GLN A 195 11.98 16.84 2.07
N THR A 196 13.14 16.74 2.72
CA THR A 196 13.31 17.11 4.13
C THR A 196 12.86 18.55 4.43
N TRP A 197 12.98 19.46 3.47
CA TRP A 197 12.49 20.84 3.61
C TRP A 197 10.96 20.94 3.65
N GLN A 198 10.23 20.09 2.91
CA GLN A 198 8.77 20.06 2.91
C GLN A 198 8.27 19.64 4.29
N MET A 199 8.87 18.59 4.86
CA MET A 199 8.59 18.15 6.22
C MET A 199 8.82 19.26 7.26
N ALA A 200 9.92 20.00 7.14
CA ALA A 200 10.23 21.10 8.04
C ALA A 200 9.18 22.22 7.98
N ILE A 201 8.75 22.62 6.77
CA ILE A 201 7.72 23.65 6.61
C ILE A 201 6.38 23.19 7.20
N THR A 202 5.95 21.95 6.94
CA THR A 202 4.69 21.43 7.46
C THR A 202 4.68 21.41 8.99
N ILE A 203 5.79 21.00 9.62
CA ILE A 203 5.93 21.02 11.09
C ILE A 203 5.87 22.46 11.63
N CYS A 204 6.58 23.40 11.01
CA CYS A 204 6.54 24.81 11.40
C CYS A 204 5.13 25.41 11.29
N CYS A 205 4.39 25.09 10.23
CA CYS A 205 3.00 25.54 10.05
C CYS A 205 2.08 24.98 11.15
N MET A 206 2.20 23.68 11.46
CA MET A 206 1.41 23.05 12.54
C MET A 206 1.69 23.71 13.90
N ILE A 207 2.96 23.96 14.21
CA ILE A 207 3.36 24.67 15.45
C ILE A 207 2.83 26.11 15.44
N GLY A 208 2.91 26.81 14.31
CA GLY A 208 2.41 28.17 14.17
C GLY A 208 0.91 28.28 14.47
N VAL A 209 0.09 27.37 13.95
CA VAL A 209 -1.35 27.30 14.22
C VAL A 209 -1.61 27.00 15.71
N LEU A 210 -0.85 26.08 16.30
CA LEU A 210 -0.97 25.74 17.72
C LEU A 210 -0.64 26.93 18.63
N VAL A 211 0.44 27.66 18.35
CA VAL A 211 0.80 28.86 19.11
C VAL A 211 -0.25 29.97 18.93
N ALA A 212 -0.71 30.20 17.70
CA ALA A 212 -1.72 31.23 17.41
C ALA A 212 -3.04 30.97 18.15
N THR A 213 -3.51 29.71 18.17
CA THR A 213 -4.72 29.33 18.92
C THR A 213 -4.56 29.52 20.42
N ILE A 214 -3.42 29.13 21.00
CA ILE A 214 -3.13 29.37 22.43
C ILE A 214 -3.12 30.86 22.75
N VAL A 215 -2.43 31.69 21.96
CA VAL A 215 -2.39 33.15 22.16
C VAL A 215 -3.79 33.76 22.07
N MET A 216 -4.58 33.38 21.06
CA MET A 216 -5.95 33.85 20.90
C MET A 216 -6.80 33.51 22.12
N LEU A 217 -6.74 32.26 22.61
CA LEU A 217 -7.46 31.83 23.80
C LEU A 217 -7.03 32.60 25.05
N VAL A 218 -5.73 32.85 25.24
CA VAL A 218 -5.20 33.65 26.36
C VAL A 218 -5.73 35.08 26.30
N LEU A 219 -5.73 35.71 25.12
CA LEU A 219 -6.25 37.08 24.94
C LEU A 219 -7.75 37.16 25.22
N LEU A 220 -8.53 36.20 24.71
CA LEU A 220 -9.97 36.11 24.97
C LEU A 220 -10.26 35.93 26.46
N HIS A 221 -9.54 35.02 27.13
CA HIS A 221 -9.71 34.78 28.56
C HIS A 221 -9.30 36.00 29.40
N ARG A 222 -8.21 36.70 29.03
CA ARG A 222 -7.84 37.98 29.66
C ARG A 222 -8.94 39.04 29.50
N LYS A 223 -9.50 39.17 28.30
CA LYS A 223 -10.59 40.12 28.03
C LYS A 223 -11.85 39.78 28.85
N GLN A 224 -12.18 38.50 28.97
CA GLN A 224 -13.31 38.05 29.78
C GLN A 224 -13.09 38.33 31.27
N ARG A 225 -11.91 38.01 31.82
CA ARG A 225 -11.55 38.33 33.21
C ARG A 225 -11.64 39.83 33.51
N MET A 226 -11.20 40.69 32.57
CA MET A 226 -11.30 42.15 32.75
C MET A 226 -12.75 42.64 32.75
N ARG A 227 -13.65 42.01 31.99
CA ARG A 227 -15.09 42.35 32.03
C ARG A 227 -15.72 41.95 33.36
N GLN A 228 -15.48 40.72 33.80
CA GLN A 228 -15.96 40.22 35.09
C GLN A 228 -15.45 41.07 36.27
N PHE A 229 -14.18 41.50 36.22
CA PHE A 229 -13.60 42.32 37.27
C PHE A 229 -14.19 43.74 37.32
N LYS A 230 -14.58 44.30 36.16
CA LYS A 230 -15.31 45.58 36.11
C LYS A 230 -16.72 45.45 36.67
N GLU A 231 -17.43 44.37 36.34
CA GLU A 231 -18.76 44.07 36.90
C GLU A 231 -18.68 43.92 38.42
N LEU A 232 -17.70 43.15 38.94
CA LEU A 232 -17.51 42.97 40.38
C LEU A 232 -17.27 44.29 41.13
N ARG A 233 -16.46 45.19 40.56
CA ARG A 233 -16.20 46.51 41.15
C ARG A 233 -17.48 47.35 41.19
N GLY A 234 -18.25 47.36 40.11
CA GLY A 234 -19.56 48.05 40.07
C GLY A 234 -20.50 47.54 41.18
N TYR A 235 -20.61 46.22 41.35
CA TYR A 235 -21.40 45.64 42.44
C TYR A 235 -20.89 46.04 43.84
N GLN A 236 -19.58 46.13 44.04
CA GLN A 236 -19.00 46.56 45.32
C GLN A 236 -19.31 48.03 45.61
N ASP A 237 -19.20 48.90 44.62
CA ASP A 237 -19.49 50.33 44.74
C ASP A 237 -20.98 50.56 45.08
N GLU A 238 -21.89 49.83 44.42
CA GLU A 238 -23.33 49.85 44.74
C GLU A 238 -23.62 49.41 46.18
N GLN A 239 -22.95 48.35 46.66
CA GLN A 239 -23.12 47.85 48.03
C GLN A 239 -22.61 48.84 49.08
N LEU A 240 -21.50 49.53 48.82
CA LEU A 240 -20.98 50.56 49.72
C LEU A 240 -21.94 51.76 49.81
N HIS A 241 -22.44 52.23 48.66
CA HIS A 241 -23.40 53.34 48.63
C HIS A 241 -24.71 53.00 49.38
N LEU A 242 -25.23 51.78 49.22
CA LEU A 242 -26.40 51.32 49.98
C LEU A 242 -26.13 51.28 51.49
N ARG A 243 -24.94 50.82 51.93
CA ARG A 243 -24.56 50.84 53.35
C ARG A 243 -24.48 52.26 53.91
N ASP A 244 -23.86 53.18 53.19
CA ASP A 244 -23.72 54.58 53.63
C ASP A 244 -25.07 55.28 53.75
N SER A 245 -25.98 55.05 52.79
CA SER A 245 -27.35 55.60 52.85
C SER A 245 -28.16 55.05 54.04
N VAL A 246 -28.03 53.76 54.37
CA VAL A 246 -28.66 53.15 55.56
C VAL A 246 -28.09 53.74 56.84
N LEU A 247 -26.76 53.89 56.94
CA LEU A 247 -26.10 54.52 58.09
C LEU A 247 -26.56 55.97 58.28
N ALA A 248 -26.65 56.74 57.19
CA ALA A 248 -27.16 58.10 57.22
C ALA A 248 -28.62 58.15 57.73
N LEU A 249 -29.49 57.26 57.25
CA LEU A 249 -30.88 57.18 57.68
C LEU A 249 -31.00 56.83 59.18
N HIS A 250 -30.19 55.89 59.67
CA HIS A 250 -30.13 55.55 61.10
C HIS A 250 -29.62 56.72 61.95
N SER A 251 -28.58 57.42 61.51
CA SER A 251 -28.07 58.60 62.23
C SER A 251 -29.10 59.73 62.30
N ALA A 252 -29.84 59.97 61.22
CA ALA A 252 -30.91 60.96 61.18
C ALA A 252 -32.03 60.57 62.15
N ALA A 253 -32.51 59.32 62.09
CA ALA A 253 -33.54 58.82 63.00
C ALA A 253 -33.12 58.86 64.48
N ALA A 254 -31.85 58.61 64.78
CA ALA A 254 -31.32 58.72 66.15
C ALA A 254 -31.38 60.16 66.69
N THR A 255 -31.18 61.17 65.83
CA THR A 255 -31.26 62.59 66.24
C THR A 255 -32.68 63.11 66.43
N THR A 256 -33.69 62.52 65.76
CA THR A 256 -35.09 62.97 65.84
C THR A 256 -35.85 62.48 67.07
N HIS A 257 -35.22 61.72 67.96
CA HIS A 257 -35.75 61.34 69.27
C HIS A 257 -35.11 62.17 70.40
N PRO A 258 -35.39 63.48 70.57
CA PRO A 258 -35.08 64.14 71.82
C PRO A 258 -36.08 63.65 72.86
N SER A 259 -35.57 62.86 73.80
CA SER A 259 -36.20 62.53 75.06
C SER A 259 -36.76 63.80 75.73
N LYS A 260 -38.08 63.98 75.64
CA LYS A 260 -38.87 64.65 76.67
C LYS A 260 -38.62 63.90 77.98
N GLN A 261 -37.99 64.54 78.95
CA GLN A 261 -38.00 64.26 80.40
C GLN A 261 -36.76 64.95 81.00
N LEU A 262 -36.81 65.66 82.12
CA LEU A 262 -37.87 66.21 82.96
C LEU A 262 -37.19 67.32 83.76
#